data_AF-A0A093H176-F1
#
_entry.id   AF-A0A093H176-F1
#
_cell.length_a   1.000
_cell.length_b   1.000
_cell.length_c   1.000
_cell.angle_alpha   90.00
_cell.angle_beta   90.00
_cell.angle_gamma   90.00
#
_symmetry.space_group_name_H-M   'P 1'
#
loop_
_entity.id
_entity.type
_entity.pdbx_description
1 polymer ?
#
loop_
_entity_poly.entity_id
_entity_poly.type
_entity_poly.pdbx_seq_one_letter_code
_entity_poly.pdbx_strand_id
1 'polypeptide(L)'
;SVTIPASPFMQKLGYGTGVNVYLMKRSPKGSSHSPWAVKKINPKCNKTQQNIYQKRLHEEAKILKNLQHPNIVGYRAFTEAHDGSMCLAMEYGGEKSLNDLIEERNSEHLGPFPAATIFKVALSMARGLKYLHNDKKLLHGDIKSSNVVVKGDFEAIKICDVGVSLPLDENMTVSDPEACYIGTEPWKPKEALQEDGVITDKADIFAFGLTLWEMMTLSVPHLNLGGDSDDEDDSFDEDDFDDDAYYAALGTRPALNMEELDQSYQRMIELFSICTSEEPQKRPSAAHIVEVLETALPWE
;
A
#
# COMPACT_ATOMS: atom_id res chain seq x y z
N SER A 1 -19.92 19.94 -14.68
CA SER A 1 -19.43 18.58 -14.93
C SER A 1 -17.94 18.63 -15.14
N VAL A 2 -17.18 17.62 -14.68
CA VAL A 2 -15.74 17.54 -14.96
C VAL A 2 -15.54 16.74 -16.22
N THR A 3 -14.72 17.24 -17.13
CA THR A 3 -14.40 16.56 -18.39
C THR A 3 -13.03 15.89 -18.27
N ILE A 4 -12.99 14.57 -18.35
CA ILE A 4 -11.74 13.78 -18.36
C ILE A 4 -11.30 13.59 -19.82
N PRO A 5 -10.06 13.99 -20.19
CA PRO A 5 -9.55 13.83 -21.54
C PRO A 5 -9.27 12.36 -21.87
N ALA A 6 -9.08 12.05 -23.16
CA ALA A 6 -8.72 10.71 -23.60
C ALA A 6 -7.33 10.31 -23.08
N SER A 7 -7.14 9.01 -22.79
CA SER A 7 -5.93 8.46 -22.17
C SER A 7 -4.61 8.85 -22.86
N PRO A 8 -4.50 8.93 -24.21
CA PRO A 8 -3.26 9.33 -24.88
C PRO A 8 -2.75 10.74 -24.54
N PHE A 9 -3.60 11.60 -24.00
CA PHE A 9 -3.24 12.97 -23.60
C PHE A 9 -2.91 13.09 -22.11
N MET A 10 -2.86 11.97 -21.37
CA MET A 10 -2.53 11.94 -19.96
C MET A 10 -1.25 11.14 -19.73
N GLN A 11 -0.43 11.60 -18.79
CA GLN A 11 0.76 10.86 -18.36
C GLN A 11 0.30 9.65 -17.54
N LYS A 12 0.77 8.45 -17.89
CA LYS A 12 0.50 7.25 -17.10
C LYS A 12 1.34 7.30 -15.81
N LEU A 13 0.69 7.06 -14.66
CA LEU A 13 1.34 6.99 -13.35
C LEU A 13 1.62 5.55 -12.94
N GLY A 14 0.76 4.62 -13.33
CA GLY A 14 0.90 3.22 -12.96
C GLY A 14 -0.15 2.33 -13.62
N TYR A 15 -0.07 1.04 -13.32
CA TYR A 15 -1.06 0.05 -13.70
C TYR A 15 -1.41 -0.81 -12.49
N GLY A 16 -2.65 -1.26 -12.44
CA GLY A 16 -3.11 -2.28 -11.50
C GLY A 16 -3.80 -3.39 -12.26
N THR A 17 -4.31 -4.39 -11.54
CA THR A 17 -5.02 -5.53 -12.14
C THR A 17 -6.26 -5.05 -12.91
N GLY A 18 -6.15 -4.99 -14.24
CA GLY A 18 -7.23 -4.57 -15.13
C GLY A 18 -7.49 -3.06 -15.22
N VAL A 19 -6.63 -2.23 -14.62
CA VAL A 19 -6.79 -0.76 -14.58
C VAL A 19 -5.48 -0.04 -14.87
N ASN A 20 -5.56 1.19 -15.35
CA ASN A 20 -4.44 2.11 -15.50
C ASN A 20 -4.74 3.38 -14.71
N VAL A 21 -3.71 3.95 -14.07
CA VAL A 21 -3.79 5.23 -13.37
C VAL A 21 -3.05 6.28 -14.17
N TYR A 22 -3.69 7.44 -14.36
CA TYR A 22 -3.17 8.54 -15.17
C TYR A 22 -3.16 9.85 -14.38
N LEU A 23 -2.15 10.69 -14.62
CA LEU A 23 -2.09 12.07 -14.14
C LEU A 23 -2.89 12.98 -15.07
N MET A 24 -3.90 13.65 -14.50
CA MET A 24 -4.65 14.69 -15.17
C MET A 24 -4.24 16.06 -14.63
N LYS A 25 -3.41 16.78 -15.40
CA LYS A 25 -3.12 18.20 -15.15
C LYS A 25 -4.37 19.02 -15.48
N ARG A 26 -4.77 19.91 -14.56
CA ARG A 26 -5.95 20.76 -14.75
C ARG A 26 -5.53 22.12 -15.27
N SER A 27 -6.11 22.54 -16.40
CA SER A 27 -5.72 23.77 -17.12
C SER A 27 -5.83 25.04 -16.26
N PRO A 28 -4.90 25.99 -16.39
CA PRO A 28 -4.81 27.21 -15.58
C PRO A 28 -5.73 28.35 -16.08
N LYS A 29 -6.97 28.06 -16.48
CA LYS A 29 -7.93 29.12 -16.85
C LYS A 29 -8.40 29.86 -15.59
N GLY A 30 -7.52 30.69 -15.02
CA GLY A 30 -7.80 31.62 -13.93
C GLY A 30 -7.56 31.10 -12.51
N SER A 31 -7.17 29.83 -12.33
CA SER A 31 -6.82 29.27 -11.01
C SER A 31 -5.86 28.10 -11.15
N SER A 32 -4.80 28.04 -10.34
CA SER A 32 -3.94 26.86 -10.22
C SER A 32 -4.74 25.74 -9.57
N HIS A 33 -5.39 24.92 -10.39
CA HIS A 33 -6.12 23.75 -9.91
C HIS A 33 -5.15 22.61 -9.61
N SER A 34 -5.29 22.00 -8.43
CA SER A 34 -4.51 20.82 -8.06
C SER A 34 -4.68 19.70 -9.10
N PRO A 35 -3.61 19.00 -9.51
CA PRO A 35 -3.69 17.85 -10.40
C PRO A 35 -4.48 16.71 -9.77
N TRP A 36 -5.03 15.83 -10.60
CA TRP A 36 -5.80 14.65 -10.19
C TRP A 36 -5.15 13.36 -10.70
N ALA A 37 -5.31 12.28 -9.94
CA ALA A 37 -5.05 10.93 -10.43
C ALA A 37 -6.36 10.33 -10.96
N VAL A 38 -6.34 9.69 -12.12
CA VAL A 38 -7.53 9.13 -12.79
C VAL A 38 -7.31 7.65 -13.05
N LYS A 39 -8.08 6.80 -12.36
CA LYS A 39 -8.09 5.34 -12.53
C LYS A 39 -9.14 4.99 -13.60
N LYS A 40 -8.69 4.30 -14.66
CA LYS A 40 -9.52 3.84 -15.80
C LYS A 40 -9.32 2.35 -16.01
N ILE A 41 -10.36 1.67 -16.50
CA ILE A 41 -10.26 0.26 -16.92
C ILE A 41 -9.30 0.15 -18.10
N ASN A 42 -8.45 -0.87 -18.09
CA ASN A 42 -7.52 -1.12 -19.17
C ASN A 42 -8.30 -1.52 -20.45
N PRO A 43 -8.11 -0.81 -21.59
CA PRO A 43 -8.84 -1.12 -22.82
C PRO A 43 -8.50 -2.50 -23.40
N LYS A 44 -7.39 -3.12 -22.97
CA LYS A 44 -7.02 -4.49 -23.36
C LYS A 44 -7.86 -5.57 -22.69
N CYS A 45 -8.63 -5.25 -21.64
CA CYS A 45 -9.51 -6.21 -20.97
C CYS A 45 -10.65 -6.65 -21.90
N ASN A 46 -11.01 -7.95 -21.87
CA ASN A 46 -12.18 -8.45 -22.59
C ASN A 46 -13.49 -7.96 -21.93
N LYS A 47 -14.64 -8.14 -22.58
CA LYS A 47 -15.94 -7.64 -22.08
C LYS A 47 -16.29 -8.16 -20.68
N THR A 48 -16.02 -9.43 -20.39
CA THR A 48 -16.31 -10.02 -19.07
C THR A 48 -15.45 -9.37 -17.98
N GLN A 49 -14.15 -9.21 -18.25
CA GLN A 49 -13.20 -8.52 -17.37
C GLN A 49 -13.60 -7.05 -17.16
N GLN A 50 -13.98 -6.34 -18.23
CA GLN A 50 -14.43 -4.95 -18.14
C GLN A 50 -15.62 -4.80 -17.19
N ASN A 51 -16.61 -5.68 -17.26
CA ASN A 51 -17.76 -5.65 -16.34
C ASN A 51 -17.34 -5.84 -14.88
N ILE A 52 -16.42 -6.78 -14.61
CA ILE A 52 -15.89 -7.04 -13.27
C ILE A 52 -15.13 -5.82 -12.74
N TYR A 53 -14.21 -5.28 -13.53
CA TYR A 53 -13.41 -4.12 -13.12
C TYR A 53 -14.24 -2.84 -13.02
N GLN A 54 -15.30 -2.69 -13.82
CA GLN A 54 -16.25 -1.59 -13.68
C GLN A 54 -17.02 -1.66 -12.36
N LYS A 55 -17.47 -2.87 -11.97
CA LYS A 55 -18.11 -3.07 -10.67
C LYS A 55 -17.14 -2.73 -9.53
N ARG A 56 -15.91 -3.25 -9.57
CA ARG A 56 -14.87 -2.95 -8.56
C ARG A 56 -14.56 -1.45 -8.48
N LEU A 57 -14.37 -0.79 -9.61
CA LEU A 57 -14.10 0.66 -9.66
C LEU A 57 -15.27 1.48 -9.10
N HIS A 58 -16.50 1.03 -9.32
CA HIS A 58 -17.69 1.67 -8.75
C HIS A 58 -17.78 1.51 -7.23
N GLU A 59 -17.50 0.31 -6.70
CA GLU A 59 -17.45 0.08 -5.25
C GLU A 59 -16.31 0.87 -4.59
N GLU A 60 -15.12 0.87 -5.20
CA GLU A 60 -13.98 1.69 -4.75
C GLU A 60 -14.38 3.18 -4.68
N ALA A 61 -15.06 3.70 -5.71
CA ALA A 61 -15.55 5.06 -5.73
C ALA A 61 -16.55 5.36 -4.60
N LYS A 62 -17.45 4.42 -4.26
CA LYS A 62 -18.40 4.57 -3.16
C LYS A 62 -17.69 4.63 -1.81
N ILE A 63 -16.71 3.77 -1.59
CA ILE A 63 -15.90 3.74 -0.37
C ILE A 63 -15.14 5.06 -0.25
N LEU A 64 -14.32 5.38 -1.27
CA LEU A 64 -13.42 6.53 -1.27
C LEU A 64 -14.16 7.87 -1.11
N LYS A 65 -15.38 7.99 -1.65
CA LYS A 65 -16.21 9.20 -1.50
C LYS A 65 -16.52 9.56 -0.05
N ASN A 66 -16.53 8.58 0.84
CA ASN A 66 -16.80 8.77 2.27
C ASN A 66 -15.54 8.92 3.11
N LEU A 67 -14.35 8.96 2.48
CA LEU A 67 -13.06 9.08 3.15
C LEU A 67 -12.50 10.49 3.00
N GLN A 68 -12.08 11.09 4.12
CA GLN A 68 -11.42 12.37 4.20
C GLN A 68 -10.43 12.37 5.37
N HIS A 69 -9.15 12.18 5.07
CA HIS A 69 -8.08 12.18 6.07
C HIS A 69 -6.76 12.62 5.42
N PRO A 70 -5.87 13.37 6.12
CA PRO A 70 -4.60 13.84 5.55
C PRO A 70 -3.71 12.71 5.01
N ASN A 71 -3.75 11.52 5.62
CA ASN A 71 -2.95 10.36 5.22
C ASN A 71 -3.69 9.33 4.36
N ILE A 72 -4.86 9.68 3.80
CA ILE A 72 -5.59 8.85 2.82
C ILE A 72 -5.77 9.69 1.54
N VAL A 73 -5.58 9.10 0.37
CA VAL A 73 -5.87 9.76 -0.91
C VAL A 73 -7.36 10.07 -1.01
N GLY A 74 -7.72 11.33 -1.23
CA GLY A 74 -9.13 11.75 -1.27
C GLY A 74 -9.84 11.45 -2.60
N TYR A 75 -11.16 11.28 -2.54
CA TYR A 75 -12.03 11.21 -3.71
C TYR A 75 -12.20 12.58 -4.40
N ARG A 76 -12.36 12.60 -5.74
CA ARG A 76 -12.75 13.81 -6.49
C ARG A 76 -14.04 13.61 -7.27
N ALA A 77 -14.11 12.59 -8.11
CA ALA A 77 -15.28 12.33 -8.95
C ALA A 77 -15.31 10.88 -9.46
N PHE A 78 -16.50 10.38 -9.76
CA PHE A 78 -16.72 9.18 -10.55
C PHE A 78 -17.58 9.57 -11.75
N THR A 79 -17.03 9.41 -12.96
CA THR A 79 -17.64 9.96 -14.17
C THR A 79 -17.27 9.16 -15.41
N GLU A 80 -18.07 9.29 -16.46
CA GLU A 80 -17.81 8.70 -17.77
C GLU A 80 -16.88 9.63 -18.57
N ALA A 81 -15.81 9.07 -19.14
CA ALA A 81 -14.95 9.79 -20.08
C ALA A 81 -15.60 9.87 -21.47
N HIS A 82 -15.03 10.69 -22.36
CA HIS A 82 -15.52 10.87 -23.73
C HIS A 82 -15.59 9.58 -24.57
N ASP A 83 -14.79 8.58 -24.22
CA ASP A 83 -14.74 7.27 -24.87
C ASP A 83 -15.79 6.29 -24.29
N GLY A 84 -16.67 6.74 -23.39
CA GLY A 84 -17.69 5.93 -22.72
C GLY A 84 -17.17 5.12 -21.53
N SER A 85 -15.87 5.21 -21.21
CA SER A 85 -15.29 4.45 -20.10
C SER A 85 -15.55 5.13 -18.74
N MET A 86 -15.96 4.35 -17.74
CA MET A 86 -16.08 4.83 -16.37
C MET A 86 -14.71 5.09 -15.76
N CYS A 87 -14.59 6.24 -15.10
CA CYS A 87 -13.34 6.75 -14.54
C CYS A 87 -13.54 7.17 -13.08
N LEU A 88 -12.59 6.80 -12.22
CA LEU A 88 -12.48 7.32 -10.86
C LEU A 88 -11.37 8.37 -10.81
N ALA A 89 -11.75 9.63 -10.58
CA ALA A 89 -10.83 10.71 -10.31
C ALA A 89 -10.62 10.87 -8.81
N MET A 90 -9.35 10.97 -8.42
CA MET A 90 -8.86 11.01 -7.06
C MET A 90 -7.91 12.19 -6.88
N GLU A 91 -7.65 12.55 -5.63
CA GLU A 91 -6.54 13.42 -5.27
C GLU A 91 -5.24 12.84 -5.83
N TYR A 92 -4.39 13.72 -6.39
CA TYR A 92 -3.02 13.33 -6.70
C TYR A 92 -2.20 13.34 -5.40
N GLY A 93 -1.87 12.15 -4.91
CA GLY A 93 -1.25 11.97 -3.59
C GLY A 93 0.26 12.20 -3.55
N GLY A 94 0.94 12.21 -4.70
CA GLY A 94 2.39 12.40 -4.77
C GLY A 94 2.98 12.01 -6.11
N GLU A 95 4.25 12.35 -6.32
CA GLU A 95 5.00 12.06 -7.54
C GLU A 95 5.29 10.57 -7.73
N LYS A 96 5.50 9.85 -6.62
CA LYS A 96 5.96 8.46 -6.58
C LYS A 96 5.23 7.67 -5.52
N SER A 97 5.11 6.36 -5.74
CA SER A 97 4.81 5.42 -4.67
C SER A 97 6.05 5.21 -3.79
N LEU A 98 5.86 4.69 -2.59
CA LEU A 98 6.98 4.29 -1.73
C LEU A 98 7.77 3.16 -2.38
N ASN A 99 7.12 2.29 -3.14
CA ASN A 99 7.80 1.25 -3.93
C ASN A 99 8.75 1.86 -4.97
N ASP A 100 8.31 2.86 -5.73
CA ASP A 100 9.18 3.52 -6.71
C ASP A 100 10.42 4.13 -6.02
N LEU A 101 10.25 4.70 -4.83
CA LEU A 101 11.36 5.25 -4.04
C LEU A 101 12.30 4.15 -3.52
N ILE A 102 11.76 2.98 -3.14
CA ILE A 102 12.54 1.82 -2.71
C ILE A 102 13.38 1.28 -3.88
N GLU A 103 12.76 1.08 -5.04
CA GLU A 103 13.44 0.60 -6.24
C GLU A 103 14.56 1.55 -6.69
N GLU A 104 14.29 2.86 -6.72
CA GLU A 104 15.30 3.87 -7.06
C GLU A 104 16.48 3.83 -6.09
N ARG A 105 16.18 3.80 -4.78
CA ARG A 105 17.20 3.74 -3.73
C ARG A 105 18.06 2.47 -3.82
N ASN A 106 17.46 1.34 -4.19
CA ASN A 106 18.16 0.08 -4.42
C ASN A 106 19.07 0.17 -5.64
N SER A 107 18.57 0.72 -6.75
CA SER A 107 19.32 0.90 -8.00
C SER A 107 20.52 1.85 -7.86
N GLU A 108 20.44 2.78 -6.91
CA GLU A 108 21.51 3.72 -6.58
C GLU A 108 22.44 3.20 -5.46
N HIS A 109 22.23 1.97 -4.97
CA HIS A 109 22.98 1.33 -3.89
C HIS A 109 23.13 2.19 -2.63
N LEU A 110 22.06 2.90 -2.25
CA LEU A 110 22.08 3.84 -1.12
C LEU A 110 21.81 3.19 0.25
N GLY A 111 21.63 1.86 0.28
CA GLY A 111 21.27 1.11 1.48
C GLY A 111 19.91 1.52 2.07
N PRO A 112 19.58 1.06 3.29
CA PRO A 112 18.29 1.28 3.93
C PRO A 112 17.87 2.76 3.99
N PHE A 113 16.56 3.04 4.02
CA PHE A 113 16.09 4.41 4.27
C PHE A 113 16.53 4.87 5.66
N PRO A 114 16.86 6.17 5.87
CA PRO A 114 17.16 6.68 7.20
C PRO A 114 16.04 6.38 8.20
N ALA A 115 16.39 5.97 9.43
CA ALA A 115 15.40 5.60 10.46
C ALA A 115 14.35 6.70 10.71
N ALA A 116 14.75 7.97 10.66
CA ALA A 116 13.84 9.12 10.78
C ALA A 116 12.80 9.20 9.64
N THR A 117 13.18 8.81 8.42
CA THR A 117 12.27 8.75 7.27
C THR A 117 11.29 7.59 7.42
N ILE A 118 11.77 6.42 7.84
CA ILE A 118 10.91 5.25 8.15
C ILE A 118 9.90 5.63 9.23
N PHE A 119 10.32 6.34 10.27
CA PHE A 119 9.43 6.83 11.32
C PHE A 119 8.33 7.76 10.79
N LYS A 120 8.67 8.72 9.90
CA LYS A 120 7.67 9.60 9.27
C LYS A 120 6.63 8.83 8.47
N VAL A 121 7.07 7.81 7.74
CA VAL A 121 6.19 6.89 6.99
C VAL A 121 5.31 6.09 7.94
N ALA A 122 5.91 5.44 8.94
CA ALA A 122 5.21 4.65 9.95
C ALA A 122 4.10 5.45 10.65
N LEU A 123 4.42 6.67 11.12
CA LEU A 123 3.43 7.52 11.80
C LEU A 123 2.31 7.95 10.85
N SER A 124 2.64 8.32 9.61
CA SER A 124 1.65 8.74 8.61
C SER A 124 0.70 7.61 8.23
N MET A 125 1.24 6.42 7.96
CA MET A 125 0.45 5.22 7.67
C MET A 125 -0.40 4.82 8.86
N ALA A 126 0.16 4.81 10.08
CA ALA A 126 -0.59 4.45 11.29
C ALA A 126 -1.76 5.41 11.56
N ARG A 127 -1.60 6.72 11.30
CA ARG A 127 -2.71 7.70 11.37
C ARG A 127 -3.78 7.40 10.33
N GLY A 128 -3.39 7.07 9.10
CA GLY A 128 -4.32 6.66 8.04
C GLY A 128 -5.10 5.39 8.41
N LEU A 129 -4.40 4.35 8.88
CA LEU A 129 -5.01 3.09 9.29
C LEU A 129 -5.92 3.25 10.51
N LYS A 130 -5.49 4.02 11.53
CA LYS A 130 -6.34 4.37 12.68
C LYS A 130 -7.66 4.97 12.22
N TYR A 131 -7.62 5.92 11.29
CA TYR A 131 -8.83 6.52 10.73
C TYR A 131 -9.71 5.49 9.99
N LEU A 132 -9.13 4.62 9.17
CA LEU A 132 -9.89 3.57 8.48
C LEU A 132 -10.54 2.58 9.48
N HIS A 133 -9.76 2.08 10.44
CA HIS A 133 -10.19 1.07 11.40
C HIS A 133 -11.19 1.62 12.40
N ASN A 134 -10.87 2.73 13.06
CA ASN A 134 -11.64 3.25 14.18
C ASN A 134 -12.83 4.12 13.73
N ASP A 135 -12.62 5.03 12.78
CA ASP A 135 -13.62 6.02 12.40
C ASP A 135 -14.53 5.53 11.26
N LYS A 136 -13.99 4.67 10.38
CA LYS A 136 -14.70 4.16 9.20
C LYS A 136 -15.06 2.70 9.27
N LYS A 137 -14.58 1.96 10.27
CA LYS A 137 -14.82 0.52 10.42
C LYS A 137 -14.52 -0.21 9.12
N LEU A 138 -13.33 0.04 8.59
CA LEU A 138 -12.91 -0.44 7.28
C LEU A 138 -11.47 -0.96 7.36
N LEU A 139 -11.27 -2.22 6.99
CA LEU A 139 -9.98 -2.81 6.72
C LEU A 139 -9.50 -2.36 5.35
N HIS A 140 -8.26 -1.92 5.21
CA HIS A 140 -7.69 -1.55 3.91
C HIS A 140 -7.58 -2.77 2.98
N GLY A 141 -6.97 -3.86 3.47
CA GLY A 141 -6.95 -5.18 2.82
C GLY A 141 -5.80 -5.42 1.84
N ASP A 142 -5.01 -4.39 1.50
CA ASP A 142 -3.82 -4.50 0.62
C ASP A 142 -2.76 -3.44 0.95
N ILE A 143 -2.33 -3.38 2.21
CA ILE A 143 -1.22 -2.49 2.59
C ILE A 143 0.11 -3.05 2.05
N LYS A 144 0.88 -2.18 1.39
CA LYS A 144 2.22 -2.44 0.83
C LYS A 144 2.80 -1.12 0.34
N SER A 145 4.11 -1.08 0.09
CA SER A 145 4.81 0.13 -0.41
C SER A 145 4.18 0.73 -1.68
N SER A 146 3.72 -0.08 -2.63
CA SER A 146 3.09 0.40 -3.87
C SER A 146 1.74 1.10 -3.66
N ASN A 147 1.08 0.87 -2.52
CA ASN A 147 -0.17 1.53 -2.13
C ASN A 147 0.04 2.69 -1.14
N VAL A 148 1.29 3.14 -0.98
CA VAL A 148 1.64 4.35 -0.24
C VAL A 148 2.25 5.35 -1.21
N VAL A 149 1.66 6.54 -1.34
CA VAL A 149 2.16 7.60 -2.23
C VAL A 149 2.81 8.71 -1.43
N VAL A 150 3.93 9.21 -1.95
CA VAL A 150 4.80 10.19 -1.30
C VAL A 150 4.89 11.43 -2.18
N LYS A 151 4.71 12.59 -1.56
CA LYS A 151 4.86 13.89 -2.21
C LYS A 151 6.10 14.62 -1.69
N GLY A 152 6.91 15.14 -2.61
CA GLY A 152 8.14 15.85 -2.28
C GLY A 152 9.12 14.97 -1.49
N ASP A 153 9.93 15.59 -0.63
CA ASP A 153 10.83 14.88 0.30
C ASP A 153 10.07 14.44 1.56
N PHE A 154 9.16 13.47 1.39
CA PHE A 154 8.31 12.95 2.46
C PHE A 154 7.47 14.03 3.18
N GLU A 155 7.10 15.10 2.46
CA GLU A 155 6.28 16.20 2.97
C GLU A 155 4.82 15.77 3.20
N ALA A 156 4.31 14.89 2.35
CA ALA A 156 3.02 14.24 2.53
C ALA A 156 3.10 12.76 2.14
N ILE A 157 2.51 11.91 2.97
CA ILE A 157 2.51 10.45 2.83
C ILE A 157 1.07 9.98 2.99
N LYS A 158 0.54 9.29 1.98
CA LYS A 158 -0.87 8.88 1.95
C LYS A 158 -1.02 7.43 1.50
N ILE A 159 -1.95 6.71 2.13
CA ILE A 159 -2.41 5.41 1.67
C ILE A 159 -3.40 5.61 0.52
N CYS A 160 -3.32 4.76 -0.50
CA CYS A 160 -4.21 4.73 -1.65
C CYS A 160 -4.68 3.30 -1.96
N ASP A 161 -5.60 3.19 -2.94
CA ASP A 161 -6.20 1.93 -3.41
C ASP A 161 -7.03 1.15 -2.36
N VAL A 162 -8.21 1.71 -2.06
CA VAL A 162 -9.23 1.07 -1.21
C VAL A 162 -10.12 0.09 -1.98
N GLY A 163 -9.65 -0.40 -3.13
CA GLY A 163 -10.46 -1.22 -4.05
C GLY A 163 -10.79 -2.62 -3.53
N VAL A 164 -10.09 -3.09 -2.49
CA VAL A 164 -10.28 -4.40 -1.86
C VAL A 164 -10.60 -4.30 -0.37
N SER A 165 -11.00 -3.12 0.09
CA SER A 165 -11.31 -2.87 1.49
C SER A 165 -12.55 -3.63 1.98
N LEU A 166 -12.52 -4.04 3.25
CA LEU A 166 -13.56 -4.88 3.85
C LEU A 166 -14.17 -4.19 5.07
N PRO A 167 -15.51 -4.22 5.26
CA PRO A 167 -16.15 -3.65 6.44
C PRO A 167 -15.77 -4.44 7.70
N LEU A 168 -15.52 -3.71 8.79
CA LEU A 168 -15.25 -4.24 10.12
C LEU A 168 -16.47 -4.09 11.01
N ASP A 169 -16.65 -5.04 11.92
CA ASP A 169 -17.66 -4.99 12.97
C ASP A 169 -17.18 -4.21 14.22
N GLU A 170 -17.97 -4.26 15.29
CA GLU A 170 -17.61 -3.62 16.56
C GLU A 170 -16.38 -4.25 17.23
N ASN A 171 -16.10 -5.52 16.92
CA ASN A 171 -14.96 -6.30 17.42
C ASN A 171 -13.71 -6.16 16.54
N MET A 172 -13.74 -5.28 15.52
CA MET A 172 -12.69 -5.13 14.51
C MET A 172 -12.42 -6.40 13.69
N THR A 173 -13.42 -7.26 13.56
CA THR A 173 -13.42 -8.43 12.67
C THR A 173 -14.11 -8.08 11.36
N VAL A 174 -13.69 -8.65 10.23
CA VAL A 174 -14.42 -8.50 8.97
C VAL A 174 -15.86 -8.97 9.15
N SER A 175 -16.82 -8.08 8.89
CA SER A 175 -18.22 -8.29 9.26
C SER A 175 -18.98 -9.25 8.33
N ASP A 176 -18.48 -9.43 7.11
CA ASP A 176 -19.09 -10.28 6.08
C ASP A 176 -18.38 -11.64 6.04
N PRO A 177 -19.04 -12.76 6.42
CA PRO A 177 -18.45 -14.09 6.37
C PRO A 177 -18.09 -14.57 4.96
N GLU A 178 -18.71 -13.99 3.92
CA GLU A 178 -18.40 -14.32 2.52
C GLU A 178 -17.27 -13.45 1.94
N ALA A 179 -16.82 -12.43 2.69
CA ALA A 179 -15.73 -11.59 2.25
C ALA A 179 -14.40 -12.34 2.30
N CYS A 180 -13.67 -12.28 1.18
CA CYS A 180 -12.34 -12.86 1.06
C CYS A 180 -11.28 -11.76 1.16
N TYR A 181 -10.27 -11.96 1.99
CA TYR A 181 -9.08 -11.12 2.01
C TYR A 181 -8.27 -11.36 0.73
N ILE A 182 -8.21 -10.35 -0.14
CA ILE A 182 -7.51 -10.47 -1.43
C ILE A 182 -6.00 -10.28 -1.23
N GLY A 183 -5.59 -9.09 -0.76
CA GLY A 183 -4.19 -8.71 -0.54
C GLY A 183 -3.25 -8.92 -1.72
N THR A 184 -1.96 -8.74 -1.45
CA THR A 184 -0.85 -9.12 -2.32
C THR A 184 -0.02 -10.16 -1.60
N GLU A 185 0.31 -11.25 -2.27
CA GLU A 185 0.77 -12.49 -1.66
C GLU A 185 1.93 -12.36 -0.66
N PRO A 186 3.06 -11.68 -0.97
CA PRO A 186 4.15 -11.49 0.00
C PRO A 186 3.76 -10.74 1.28
N TRP A 187 2.69 -9.94 1.25
CA TRP A 187 2.22 -9.15 2.38
C TRP A 187 1.09 -9.81 3.18
N LYS A 188 0.64 -11.00 2.76
CA LYS A 188 -0.47 -11.68 3.43
C LYS A 188 -0.06 -12.14 4.82
N PRO A 189 -0.84 -11.82 5.86
CA PRO A 189 -0.64 -12.42 7.17
C PRO A 189 -1.10 -13.87 7.17
N LYS A 190 -0.62 -14.65 8.15
CA LYS A 190 -0.93 -16.09 8.29
C LYS A 190 -2.43 -16.38 8.30
N GLU A 191 -3.23 -15.59 9.00
CA GLU A 191 -4.69 -15.76 9.04
C GLU A 191 -5.39 -15.53 7.69
N ALA A 192 -4.76 -14.85 6.73
CA ALA A 192 -5.30 -14.68 5.38
C ALA A 192 -4.94 -15.84 4.42
N LEU A 193 -4.08 -16.75 4.86
CA LEU A 193 -3.64 -17.93 4.11
C LEU A 193 -4.35 -19.21 4.58
N GLN A 194 -5.05 -19.15 5.72
CA GLN A 194 -5.76 -20.26 6.34
C GLN A 194 -7.23 -20.24 5.93
N GLU A 195 -7.83 -21.41 5.67
CA GLU A 195 -9.25 -21.53 5.28
C GLU A 195 -10.21 -21.04 6.39
N ASP A 196 -9.84 -21.23 7.66
CA ASP A 196 -10.61 -20.86 8.84
C ASP A 196 -10.06 -19.61 9.56
N GLY A 197 -9.13 -18.90 8.92
CA GLY A 197 -8.50 -17.73 9.49
C GLY A 197 -9.46 -16.56 9.67
N VAL A 198 -9.49 -16.00 10.88
CA VAL A 198 -10.35 -14.86 11.21
C VAL A 198 -9.62 -13.55 10.89
N ILE A 199 -10.14 -12.83 9.90
CA ILE A 199 -9.57 -11.55 9.47
C ILE A 199 -10.05 -10.41 10.37
N THR A 200 -9.10 -9.67 10.92
CA THR A 200 -9.32 -8.50 11.78
C THR A 200 -8.53 -7.29 11.26
N ASP A 201 -8.68 -6.13 11.91
CA ASP A 201 -7.83 -4.94 11.67
C ASP A 201 -6.32 -5.25 11.73
N LYS A 202 -5.93 -6.29 12.47
CA LYS A 202 -4.55 -6.75 12.63
C LYS A 202 -3.92 -7.33 11.36
N ALA A 203 -4.72 -7.66 10.35
CA ALA A 203 -4.21 -8.05 9.04
C ALA A 203 -3.48 -6.88 8.36
N ASP A 204 -4.06 -5.67 8.42
CA ASP A 204 -3.41 -4.46 7.92
C ASP A 204 -2.15 -4.12 8.73
N ILE A 205 -2.13 -4.43 10.03
CA ILE A 205 -0.96 -4.16 10.90
C ILE A 205 0.23 -5.04 10.55
N PHE A 206 0.00 -6.30 10.18
CA PHE A 206 1.05 -7.18 9.69
C PHE A 206 1.67 -6.64 8.40
N ALA A 207 0.82 -6.33 7.43
CA ALA A 207 1.24 -5.76 6.15
C ALA A 207 1.90 -4.37 6.29
N PHE A 208 1.45 -3.55 7.25
CA PHE A 208 2.11 -2.32 7.68
C PHE A 208 3.54 -2.59 8.17
N GLY A 209 3.72 -3.60 9.02
CA GLY A 209 5.05 -4.01 9.50
C GLY A 209 5.96 -4.43 8.35
N LEU A 210 5.44 -5.22 7.40
CA LEU A 210 6.17 -5.59 6.20
C LEU A 210 6.52 -4.37 5.32
N THR A 211 5.67 -3.35 5.26
CA THR A 211 6.01 -2.11 4.53
C THR A 211 7.19 -1.36 5.18
N LEU A 212 7.33 -1.42 6.51
CA LEU A 212 8.52 -0.89 7.18
C LEU A 212 9.76 -1.73 6.90
N TRP A 213 9.58 -3.06 6.80
CA TRP A 213 10.65 -3.98 6.41
C TRP A 213 11.17 -3.69 5.02
N GLU A 214 10.29 -3.44 4.04
CA GLU A 214 10.69 -3.04 2.68
C GLU A 214 11.59 -1.79 2.68
N MET A 215 11.34 -0.83 3.57
CA MET A 215 12.19 0.36 3.69
C MET A 215 13.56 0.08 4.33
N MET A 216 13.67 -0.99 5.12
CA MET A 216 14.91 -1.39 5.78
C MET A 216 15.75 -2.35 4.93
N THR A 217 15.15 -3.08 3.99
CA THR A 217 15.85 -4.10 3.17
C THR A 217 15.85 -3.80 1.68
N LEU A 218 15.06 -2.81 1.24
CA LEU A 218 14.82 -2.48 -0.15
C LEU A 218 14.39 -3.66 -1.04
N SER A 219 13.78 -4.66 -0.41
CA SER A 219 13.42 -5.94 -1.02
C SER A 219 11.93 -6.21 -0.88
N VAL A 220 11.43 -7.17 -1.65
CA VAL A 220 10.07 -7.71 -1.49
C VAL A 220 10.11 -8.83 -0.43
N PRO A 221 9.13 -8.90 0.50
CA PRO A 221 9.13 -9.93 1.53
C PRO A 221 9.25 -11.34 0.95
N HIS A 222 10.17 -12.15 1.49
CA HIS A 222 10.35 -13.57 1.18
C HIS A 222 10.80 -13.91 -0.25
N LEU A 223 11.02 -12.93 -1.16
CA LEU A 223 11.46 -13.24 -2.52
C LEU A 223 12.95 -13.61 -2.65
N ASN A 224 13.79 -13.25 -1.68
CA ASN A 224 15.24 -13.54 -1.72
C ASN A 224 15.61 -14.84 -0.99
N LEU A 225 14.66 -15.73 -0.74
CA LEU A 225 14.91 -17.04 -0.12
C LEU A 225 15.51 -17.98 -1.18
N GLY A 226 16.77 -17.77 -1.57
CA GLY A 226 17.35 -18.57 -2.66
C GLY A 226 18.82 -18.35 -3.01
N GLY A 227 19.44 -17.20 -2.74
CA GLY A 227 20.83 -17.01 -3.14
C GLY A 227 21.54 -15.83 -2.50
N ASP A 228 22.43 -16.13 -1.55
CA ASP A 228 23.71 -15.42 -1.46
C ASP A 228 24.56 -15.88 -2.66
N SER A 229 24.22 -15.47 -3.88
CA SER A 229 25.19 -15.56 -4.97
C SER A 229 26.04 -14.29 -4.90
N ASP A 230 27.31 -14.47 -4.54
CA ASP A 230 28.39 -13.49 -4.71
C ASP A 230 28.65 -13.13 -6.20
N ASP A 231 27.65 -13.31 -7.08
CA ASP A 231 27.79 -13.15 -8.52
C ASP A 231 27.27 -11.77 -8.93
N GLU A 232 28.21 -10.92 -9.39
CA GLU A 232 27.99 -9.61 -10.02
C GLU A 232 27.24 -9.70 -11.37
N ASP A 233 26.39 -10.71 -11.58
CA ASP A 233 25.63 -10.91 -12.83
C ASP A 233 24.12 -10.85 -12.51
N ASP A 234 23.48 -9.73 -12.88
CA ASP A 234 22.08 -9.35 -12.64
C ASP A 234 21.02 -10.26 -13.34
N SER A 235 21.36 -11.49 -13.74
CA SER A 235 20.39 -12.43 -14.32
C SER A 235 19.76 -13.30 -13.23
N PHE A 236 18.67 -12.81 -12.64
CA PHE A 236 17.73 -13.67 -11.90
C PHE A 236 17.09 -14.65 -12.89
N ASP A 237 17.61 -15.87 -12.97
CA ASP A 237 16.96 -16.95 -13.70
C ASP A 237 15.84 -17.56 -12.82
N GLU A 238 14.68 -17.89 -13.42
CA GLU A 238 13.55 -18.53 -12.70
C GLU A 238 13.97 -19.83 -11.98
N ASP A 239 15.07 -20.46 -12.41
CA ASP A 239 15.61 -21.70 -11.84
C ASP A 239 16.27 -21.53 -10.46
N ASP A 240 16.56 -20.28 -10.03
CA ASP A 240 17.16 -19.97 -8.72
C ASP A 240 16.11 -19.60 -7.65
N PHE A 241 14.83 -19.54 -8.02
CA PHE A 241 13.74 -19.23 -7.08
C PHE A 241 13.24 -20.50 -6.37
N ASP A 242 13.44 -20.58 -5.06
CA ASP A 242 12.88 -21.67 -4.24
C ASP A 242 11.40 -21.41 -3.93
N ASP A 243 10.53 -21.82 -4.87
CA ASP A 243 9.07 -21.74 -4.74
C ASP A 243 8.57 -22.32 -3.41
N ASP A 244 9.09 -23.49 -3.01
CA ASP A 244 8.64 -24.20 -1.81
C ASP A 244 9.01 -23.41 -0.55
N ALA A 245 10.22 -22.85 -0.49
CA ALA A 245 10.64 -21.97 0.61
C ALA A 245 9.80 -20.68 0.65
N TYR A 246 9.53 -20.07 -0.50
CA TYR A 246 8.70 -18.87 -0.60
C TYR A 246 7.28 -19.12 -0.06
N TYR A 247 6.58 -20.14 -0.55
CA TYR A 247 5.23 -20.47 -0.08
C TYR A 247 5.20 -20.87 1.39
N ALA A 248 6.24 -21.54 1.89
CA ALA A 248 6.36 -21.88 3.32
C ALA A 248 6.61 -20.66 4.22
N ALA A 249 7.25 -19.62 3.69
CA ALA A 249 7.55 -18.39 4.42
C ALA A 249 6.38 -17.38 4.46
N LEU A 250 5.40 -17.50 3.56
CA LEU A 250 4.23 -16.60 3.55
C LEU A 250 3.52 -16.55 4.91
N GLY A 251 3.13 -15.34 5.33
CA GLY A 251 2.50 -15.11 6.63
C GLY A 251 3.46 -15.16 7.83
N THR A 252 4.76 -15.45 7.62
CA THR A 252 5.80 -15.36 8.65
C THR A 252 6.54 -14.02 8.58
N ARG A 253 7.30 -13.72 9.64
CA ARG A 253 8.15 -12.53 9.69
C ARG A 253 9.44 -12.76 8.91
N PRO A 254 9.75 -11.96 7.87
CA PRO A 254 11.02 -12.07 7.17
C PRO A 254 12.21 -11.66 8.06
N ALA A 255 13.40 -12.17 7.74
CA ALA A 255 14.62 -11.81 8.44
C ALA A 255 15.04 -10.35 8.14
N LEU A 256 15.74 -9.72 9.07
CA LEU A 256 16.39 -8.42 8.86
C LEU A 256 17.90 -8.61 8.81
N ASN A 257 18.58 -7.94 7.88
CA ASN A 257 20.03 -7.85 7.90
C ASN A 257 20.45 -6.86 9.00
N MET A 258 20.77 -7.38 10.19
CA MET A 258 21.16 -6.56 11.34
C MET A 258 22.54 -5.90 11.18
N GLU A 259 23.34 -6.31 10.20
CA GLU A 259 24.66 -5.72 9.94
C GLU A 259 24.55 -4.37 9.21
N GLU A 260 23.49 -4.17 8.44
CA GLU A 260 23.20 -2.93 7.71
C GLU A 260 22.43 -1.88 8.55
N LEU A 261 21.91 -2.29 9.71
CA LEU A 261 21.04 -1.46 10.54
C LEU A 261 21.75 -1.07 11.84
N ASP A 262 22.09 0.21 11.95
CA ASP A 262 22.69 0.77 13.16
C ASP A 262 21.67 0.96 14.31
N GLN A 263 22.15 1.46 15.45
CA GLN A 263 21.33 1.67 16.65
C GLN A 263 20.15 2.63 16.44
N SER A 264 20.21 3.52 15.44
CA SER A 264 19.10 4.45 15.15
C SER A 264 17.83 3.73 14.69
N TYR A 265 17.96 2.52 14.14
CA TYR A 265 16.84 1.70 13.67
C TYR A 265 16.10 0.96 14.78
N GLN A 266 16.64 0.93 16.01
CA GLN A 266 16.13 0.09 17.11
C GLN A 266 14.61 0.18 17.29
N ARG A 267 14.05 1.40 17.30
CA ARG A 267 12.59 1.59 17.44
C ARG A 267 11.80 1.06 16.24
N MET A 268 12.34 1.20 15.02
CA MET A 268 11.69 0.70 13.81
C MET A 268 11.76 -0.83 13.74
N ILE A 269 12.86 -1.44 14.19
CA ILE A 269 13.03 -2.89 14.32
C ILE A 269 12.04 -3.46 15.35
N GLU A 270 11.88 -2.80 16.49
CA GLU A 270 10.88 -3.17 17.51
C GLU A 270 9.45 -3.06 16.98
N LEU A 271 9.12 -1.97 16.28
CA LEU A 271 7.81 -1.76 15.69
C LEU A 271 7.51 -2.81 14.61
N PHE A 272 8.45 -3.06 13.69
CA PHE A 272 8.37 -4.14 12.71
C PHE A 272 8.11 -5.47 13.40
N SER A 273 8.89 -5.79 14.43
CA SER A 273 8.82 -7.06 15.16
C SER A 273 7.47 -7.26 15.83
N ILE A 274 6.92 -6.25 16.51
CA ILE A 274 5.62 -6.43 17.18
C ILE A 274 4.47 -6.48 16.15
N CYS A 275 4.54 -5.69 15.08
CA CYS A 275 3.53 -5.67 14.00
C CYS A 275 3.49 -6.99 13.22
N THR A 276 4.62 -7.69 13.08
CA THR A 276 4.73 -8.98 12.39
C THR A 276 4.75 -10.17 13.36
N SER A 277 4.07 -10.05 14.50
CA SER A 277 3.82 -11.20 15.39
C SER A 277 2.90 -12.21 14.71
N GLU A 278 3.19 -13.51 14.81
CA GLU A 278 2.34 -14.54 14.21
C GLU A 278 0.90 -14.45 14.73
N GLU A 279 0.75 -14.30 16.04
CA GLU A 279 -0.54 -14.13 16.72
C GLU A 279 -1.11 -12.71 16.51
N PRO A 280 -2.25 -12.54 15.82
CA PRO A 280 -2.84 -11.21 15.53
C PRO A 280 -3.12 -10.38 16.79
N GLN A 281 -3.50 -11.02 17.89
CA GLN A 281 -3.75 -10.38 19.19
C GLN A 281 -2.51 -9.71 19.79
N LYS A 282 -1.30 -10.18 19.45
CA LYS A 282 -0.04 -9.60 19.92
C LYS A 282 0.38 -8.38 19.12
N ARG A 283 -0.13 -8.22 17.90
CA ARG A 283 0.10 -7.03 17.08
C ARG A 283 -0.62 -5.83 17.72
N PRO A 284 -0.02 -4.63 17.75
CA PRO A 284 -0.70 -3.44 18.27
C PRO A 284 -1.86 -3.03 17.34
N SER A 285 -2.81 -2.22 17.82
CA SER A 285 -3.75 -1.55 16.93
C SER A 285 -3.11 -0.33 16.29
N ALA A 286 -3.63 0.15 15.15
CA ALA A 286 -3.15 1.38 14.54
C ALA A 286 -3.24 2.58 15.50
N ALA A 287 -4.29 2.64 16.34
CA ALA A 287 -4.44 3.66 17.38
C ALA A 287 -3.29 3.63 18.40
N HIS A 288 -2.89 2.44 18.85
CA HIS A 288 -1.78 2.29 19.79
C HIS A 288 -0.43 2.64 19.17
N ILE A 289 -0.21 2.26 17.90
CA ILE A 289 1.00 2.67 17.16
C ILE A 289 1.11 4.20 17.11
N VAL A 290 0.02 4.91 16.78
CA VAL A 290 0.00 6.38 16.76
C VAL A 290 0.36 6.95 18.12
N GLU A 291 -0.23 6.44 19.20
CA GLU A 291 0.05 6.90 20.57
C GLU A 291 1.53 6.73 20.95
N VAL A 292 2.12 5.56 20.68
CA VAL A 292 3.53 5.28 20.99
C VAL A 292 4.47 6.15 20.14
N LEU A 293 4.18 6.33 18.86
CA LEU A 293 5.03 7.13 17.97
C LEU A 293 4.91 8.64 18.25
N GLU A 294 3.76 9.13 18.71
CA GLU A 294 3.60 10.56 19.08
C GLU A 294 4.19 10.90 20.46
N THR A 295 4.22 9.93 21.39
CA THR A 295 4.78 10.11 22.74
C THR A 295 6.29 9.92 22.79
N ALA A 296 6.86 9.24 21.80
CA ALA A 296 8.29 9.19 21.57
C ALA A 296 8.84 10.63 21.39
N LEU A 297 9.73 11.07 22.30
CA LEU A 297 10.44 12.35 22.21
C LEU A 297 11.00 12.57 20.78
N PRO A 298 10.99 13.82 20.27
CA PRO A 298 11.45 14.12 18.93
C PRO A 298 12.86 13.59 18.70
N TRP A 299 13.06 13.00 17.52
CA TRP A 299 14.34 12.52 17.02
C TRP A 299 15.27 13.73 16.90
N GLU A 300 16.21 13.90 17.84
CA GLU A 300 17.36 14.80 17.71
C GLU A 300 18.46 14.17 16.86
#